data_AF-A0A844WWS1-F1
#
_entry.id   AF-A0A844WWS1-F1
#
_cell.length_a   1.000
_cell.length_b   1.000
_cell.length_c   1.000
_cell.angle_alpha   90.00
_cell.angle_beta   90.00
_cell.angle_gamma   90.00
#
_symmetry.space_group_name_H-M   'P 1'
#
loop_
_entity.id
_entity.type
_entity.pdbx_description
1 polymer ?
#
loop_
_entity_poly.entity_id
_entity_poly.type
_entity_poly.pdbx_seq_one_letter_code
_entity_poly.pdbx_strand_id
1 'polypeptide(L)'
;METIKKTITTIEQIKTQKGLVLQRTLTHIATSDGTLCNSYTIKRNEKNEVIGDSLKIAENQYPITCVECLVTWGEVCNFTISDFADSEQNNFTETQLKEICFDNCNSD
;
A
#
# COMPACT_ATOMS: atom_id res chain seq x y z
N MET A 1 -12.08 16.83 17.34
CA MET A 1 -10.80 16.08 17.30
C MET A 1 -10.22 16.32 15.93
N GLU A 2 -9.02 16.87 15.84
CA GLU A 2 -8.40 17.20 14.54
C GLU A 2 -7.90 15.89 13.91
N THR A 3 -8.32 15.61 12.67
CA THR A 3 -7.89 14.40 11.95
C THR A 3 -6.44 14.57 11.54
N ILE A 4 -5.54 13.78 12.13
CA ILE A 4 -4.13 13.78 11.74
C ILE A 4 -4.01 13.14 10.35
N LYS A 5 -3.56 13.92 9.38
CA LYS A 5 -3.31 13.47 8.00
C LYS A 5 -1.84 13.07 7.85
N LYS A 6 -1.57 11.91 7.27
CA LYS A 6 -0.21 11.42 6.98
C LYS A 6 -0.22 10.46 5.81
N THR A 7 0.96 10.12 5.29
CA THR A 7 1.12 8.98 4.39
C THR A 7 1.74 7.80 5.13
N ILE A 8 1.43 6.59 4.69
CA ILE A 8 2.01 5.36 5.22
C ILE A 8 2.50 4.53 4.04
N THR A 9 3.77 4.13 4.06
CA THR A 9 4.32 3.20 3.07
C THR A 9 4.29 1.79 3.63
N THR A 10 3.82 0.85 2.81
CA THR A 10 3.64 -0.55 3.16
C THR A 10 4.28 -1.45 2.11
N ILE A 11 4.69 -2.64 2.55
CA ILE A 11 4.97 -3.76 1.69
C ILE A 11 3.71 -4.63 1.66
N GLU A 12 3.02 -4.70 0.52
CA GLU A 12 1.91 -5.63 0.31
C GLU A 12 2.45 -6.94 -0.25
N GLN A 13 2.09 -8.07 0.36
CA GLN A 13 2.39 -9.40 -0.14
C GLN A 13 1.09 -10.14 -0.48
N ILE A 14 1.09 -10.86 -1.60
CA ILE A 14 -0.05 -11.65 -2.07
C ILE A 14 0.44 -13.05 -2.42
N LYS A 15 -0.14 -14.05 -1.77
CA LYS A 15 0.11 -15.46 -2.07
C LYS A 15 -0.79 -15.89 -3.22
N THR A 16 -0.18 -16.33 -4.30
CA THR A 16 -0.88 -16.90 -5.45
C THR A 16 -1.29 -18.34 -5.18
N GLN A 17 -2.23 -18.86 -5.97
CA GLN A 17 -2.64 -20.27 -5.92
C GLN A 17 -1.49 -21.25 -6.19
N LYS A 18 -0.42 -20.80 -6.88
CA LYS A 18 0.77 -21.60 -7.19
C LYS A 18 1.81 -21.58 -6.07
N GLY A 19 1.54 -20.92 -4.94
CA GLY A 19 2.47 -20.79 -3.82
C GLY A 19 3.48 -19.64 -3.97
N LEU A 20 3.55 -18.98 -5.14
CA LEU A 20 4.38 -17.80 -5.35
C LEU A 20 3.88 -16.64 -4.50
N VAL A 21 4.80 -15.86 -3.94
CA VAL A 21 4.48 -14.61 -3.24
C VAL A 21 4.82 -13.45 -4.17
N LEU A 22 3.81 -12.63 -4.45
CA LEU A 22 3.97 -11.36 -5.16
C LEU A 22 4.07 -10.25 -4.13
N GLN A 23 5.00 -9.31 -4.32
CA GLN A 23 5.22 -8.19 -3.42
C GLN A 23 5.22 -6.86 -4.17
N ARG A 24 4.70 -5.81 -3.53
CA ARG A 24 4.85 -4.43 -3.99
C ARG A 24 4.95 -3.44 -2.83
N THR A 25 5.44 -2.23 -3.10
CA THR A 25 5.61 -1.17 -2.11
C THR A 25 4.66 -0.02 -2.40
N LEU A 26 3.62 0.13 -1.58
CA LEU A 26 2.61 1.15 -1.78
C LEU A 26 2.69 2.23 -0.71
N THR A 27 2.53 3.48 -1.11
CA THR A 27 2.31 4.61 -0.20
C THR A 27 0.84 4.99 -0.26
N HIS A 28 0.18 4.94 0.91
CA HIS A 28 -1.24 5.21 1.11
C HIS A 28 -1.44 6.52 1.86
N ILE A 29 -2.61 7.14 1.69
CA ILE A 29 -3.05 8.22 2.58
C ILE A 29 -3.68 7.59 3.82
N ALA A 30 -3.33 8.12 4.99
CA ALA A 30 -3.87 7.69 6.27
C ALA A 30 -4.33 8.87 7.12
N THR A 31 -5.34 8.60 7.93
CA THR A 31 -5.87 9.47 8.98
C THR A 31 -5.55 8.90 10.36
N SER A 32 -5.97 9.60 11.41
CA SER A 32 -6.00 9.07 12.78
C SER A 32 -6.77 7.74 12.91
N ASP A 33 -7.64 7.43 11.96
CA ASP A 33 -8.57 6.29 12.01
C ASP A 33 -8.13 5.10 11.13
N GLY A 34 -6.99 5.22 10.44
CA GLY A 34 -6.44 4.17 9.57
C GLY A 34 -6.10 4.67 8.17
N THR A 35 -5.95 3.76 7.21
CA THR A 35 -5.73 4.11 5.79
C THR A 35 -7.05 4.44 5.11
N LEU A 36 -7.04 5.35 4.13
CA LEU A 36 -8.23 5.68 3.34
C LEU A 36 -8.64 4.57 2.35
N CYS A 37 -7.75 3.61 2.10
CA CYS A 37 -8.02 2.45 1.24
C CYS A 37 -8.09 1.16 2.07
N ASN A 38 -8.81 0.17 1.53
CA ASN A 38 -8.88 -1.18 2.12
C ASN A 38 -7.63 -2.02 1.83
N SER A 39 -6.64 -1.50 1.10
CA SER A 39 -5.44 -2.24 0.69
C SER A 39 -4.52 -2.56 1.87
N TYR A 40 -4.69 -1.91 3.02
CA TYR A 40 -3.99 -2.18 4.28
C TYR A 40 -4.73 -3.22 5.16
N THR A 41 -5.27 -4.27 4.55
CA THR A 41 -5.99 -5.31 5.30
C THR A 41 -5.46 -6.69 4.98
N ILE A 42 -5.52 -7.58 5.98
CA ILE A 42 -5.22 -9.00 5.79
C ILE A 42 -6.30 -9.58 4.88
N LYS A 43 -5.89 -10.03 3.69
CA LYS A 43 -6.76 -10.72 2.74
C LYS A 43 -6.76 -12.20 3.08
N ARG A 44 -7.95 -12.77 3.24
CA ARG A 44 -8.15 -14.20 3.50
C ARG A 44 -8.97 -14.84 2.38
N ASN A 45 -8.71 -16.11 2.11
CA ASN A 45 -9.54 -16.90 1.20
C ASN A 45 -10.77 -17.49 1.93
N GLU A 46 -11.61 -18.22 1.20
CA GLU A 46 -12.80 -18.90 1.72
C GLU A 46 -12.50 -19.93 2.82
N LYS A 47 -11.26 -20.42 2.90
CA LYS A 47 -10.78 -21.35 3.95
C LYS A 47 -10.18 -20.63 5.15
N ASN A 48 -10.32 -19.30 5.22
CA ASN A 48 -9.75 -18.44 6.25
C ASN A 48 -8.21 -18.40 6.27
N GLU A 49 -7.55 -18.87 5.21
CA GLU A 49 -6.09 -18.81 5.06
C GLU A 49 -5.67 -17.41 4.61
N VAL A 50 -4.57 -16.89 5.16
CA VAL A 50 -4.03 -15.60 4.74
C VAL A 50 -3.46 -15.72 3.33
N ILE A 51 -4.05 -14.98 2.40
CA ILE A 51 -3.62 -14.89 0.99
C ILE A 51 -3.01 -13.53 0.65
N GLY A 52 -3.06 -12.58 1.58
CA GLY A 52 -2.26 -11.37 1.47
C GLY A 52 -2.23 -10.59 2.78
N ASP A 53 -1.14 -9.88 2.98
CA ASP A 53 -0.95 -9.00 4.12
C ASP A 53 -0.25 -7.72 3.68
N SER A 54 -0.13 -6.78 4.61
CA SER A 54 0.57 -5.52 4.39
C SER A 54 1.32 -5.12 5.64
N LEU A 55 2.62 -4.89 5.49
CA LEU A 55 3.49 -4.44 6.57
C LEU A 55 3.82 -2.97 6.39
N LYS A 56 3.51 -2.14 7.38
CA LYS A 56 3.96 -0.74 7.42
C LYS A 56 5.49 -0.68 7.60
N ILE A 57 6.15 0.09 6.74
CA ILE A 57 7.61 0.28 6.74
C ILE A 57 8.06 1.73 6.88
N ALA A 58 7.23 2.71 6.53
CA ALA A 58 7.54 4.14 6.69
C ALA A 58 6.27 4.99 6.83
N GLU A 59 6.43 6.24 7.28
CA GLU A 59 5.39 7.27 7.29
C GLU A 59 5.89 8.55 6.64
N ASN A 60 4.95 9.40 6.21
CA ASN A 60 5.21 10.72 5.64
C ASN A 60 6.16 10.67 4.41
N GLN A 61 6.07 9.59 3.64
CA GLN A 61 6.79 9.41 2.39
C GLN A 61 5.93 9.81 1.20
N TYR A 62 6.59 10.32 0.17
CA TYR A 62 6.03 10.60 -1.15
C TYR A 62 6.85 9.90 -2.21
N PRO A 63 6.27 9.64 -3.40
CA PRO A 63 4.89 9.92 -3.85
C PRO A 63 3.81 9.02 -3.22
N ILE A 64 2.53 9.40 -3.34
CA ILE A 64 1.40 8.46 -3.18
C ILE A 64 1.42 7.49 -4.36
N THR A 65 1.44 6.19 -4.11
CA THR A 65 1.53 5.16 -5.17
C THR A 65 0.36 4.18 -5.17
N CYS A 66 -0.51 4.24 -4.16
CA CYS A 66 -1.77 3.52 -4.16
C CYS A 66 -2.79 4.20 -5.08
N VAL A 67 -3.22 3.51 -6.15
CA VAL A 67 -4.18 4.03 -7.14
C VAL A 67 -5.50 4.44 -6.48
N GLU A 68 -6.01 3.65 -5.53
CA GLU A 68 -7.24 3.97 -4.80
C GLU A 68 -7.06 5.27 -4.00
N CYS A 69 -5.96 5.41 -3.26
CA CYS A 69 -5.66 6.66 -2.55
C CYS A 69 -5.45 7.82 -3.52
N LEU A 70 -4.85 7.62 -4.70
CA LEU A 70 -4.65 8.66 -5.70
C LEU A 70 -5.98 9.17 -6.26
N VAL A 71 -6.91 8.26 -6.57
CA VAL A 71 -8.26 8.61 -7.05
C VAL A 71 -9.04 9.32 -5.94
N THR A 72 -9.06 8.75 -4.73
CA THR A 72 -9.73 9.36 -3.56
C THR A 72 -9.18 10.75 -3.25
N TRP A 73 -7.86 10.93 -3.36
CA TRP A 73 -7.18 12.20 -3.20
C TRP A 73 -7.60 13.23 -4.26
N GLY A 74 -7.69 12.82 -5.52
CA GLY A 74 -8.05 13.71 -6.63
C GLY A 74 -9.55 14.05 -6.70
N GLU A 75 -10.44 13.14 -6.27
CA GLU A 75 -11.87 13.24 -6.55
C GLU A 75 -12.74 13.67 -5.36
N VAL A 76 -12.41 13.28 -4.12
CA VAL A 76 -13.44 13.25 -3.05
C VAL A 76 -12.97 13.77 -1.70
N CYS A 77 -11.68 13.74 -1.43
CA CYS A 77 -11.14 14.00 -0.10
C CYS A 77 -10.56 15.43 0.00
N ASN A 78 -10.76 16.12 1.15
CA ASN A 78 -10.17 17.43 1.46
C ASN A 78 -8.65 17.37 1.72
N PHE A 79 -7.94 16.57 0.92
CA PHE A 79 -6.51 16.37 1.00
C PHE A 79 -5.88 17.05 -0.21
N THR A 80 -4.90 17.88 0.06
CA THR A 80 -4.15 18.70 -0.89
C THR A 80 -2.67 18.36 -0.72
N ILE A 81 -1.82 18.68 -1.71
CA ILE A 81 -0.36 18.50 -1.55
C ILE A 81 0.13 19.22 -0.28
N SER A 82 -0.43 20.41 0.01
CA SER A 82 -0.11 21.19 1.21
C SER A 82 -0.47 20.52 2.53
N ASP A 83 -1.40 19.57 2.56
CA ASP A 83 -1.70 18.81 3.79
C ASP A 83 -0.53 17.91 4.23
N PHE A 84 0.51 17.80 3.41
CA PHE A 84 1.68 16.98 3.67
C PHE A 84 2.98 17.76 3.46
N ALA A 85 2.96 19.04 3.85
CA ALA A 85 3.91 20.16 3.66
C ALA A 85 5.43 19.89 3.57
N ASP A 86 5.92 18.69 3.85
CA ASP A 86 7.31 18.25 3.65
C ASP A 86 7.55 17.48 2.32
N SER A 87 6.55 17.38 1.45
CA SER A 87 6.63 16.58 0.22
C SER A 87 6.79 17.40 -1.06
N GLU A 88 8.01 17.79 -1.41
CA GLU A 88 8.29 18.54 -2.65
C GLU A 88 8.20 17.72 -3.96
N GLN A 89 7.72 16.46 -3.95
CA GLN A 89 7.71 15.64 -5.16
C GLN A 89 6.43 14.83 -5.35
N ASN A 90 5.73 15.14 -6.44
CA ASN A 90 4.55 14.41 -6.92
C ASN A 90 4.94 13.48 -8.09
N ASN A 91 5.95 12.65 -7.90
CA ASN A 91 6.39 11.69 -8.91
C ASN A 91 5.65 10.36 -8.75
N PHE A 92 4.37 10.29 -9.10
CA PHE A 92 3.62 9.03 -9.06
C PHE A 92 4.43 7.89 -9.68
N THR A 93 4.68 6.83 -8.90
CA THR A 93 5.36 5.62 -9.37
C THR A 93 4.58 4.43 -8.88
N GLU A 94 3.74 3.85 -9.74
CA GLU A 94 3.08 2.59 -9.42
C GLU A 94 4.13 1.48 -9.32
N THR A 95 4.37 0.97 -8.13
CA THR A 95 5.18 -0.25 -7.99
C THR A 95 4.30 -1.43 -8.39
N GLN A 96 4.61 -2.04 -9.53
CA GLN A 96 3.94 -3.28 -9.92
C GLN A 96 4.23 -4.40 -8.92
N LEU A 97 3.31 -5.37 -8.84
CA LEU A 97 3.55 -6.63 -8.14
C LEU A 97 4.73 -7.34 -8.80
N LYS A 98 5.75 -7.63 -7.99
CA LYS A 98 6.92 -8.38 -8.40
C LYS A 98 6.95 -9.70 -7.68
N GLU A 99 7.26 -10.78 -8.40
CA GLU A 99 7.50 -12.08 -7.79
C GLU A 99 8.74 -12.02 -6.91
N ILE A 100 8.62 -12.52 -5.68
CA ILE A 100 9.75 -12.75 -4.79
C ILE A 100 9.93 -14.25 -4.64
N CYS A 101 10.93 -14.79 -5.35
CA CYS A 101 11.38 -16.15 -5.16
C CYS A 101 12.17 -16.21 -3.85
N PHE A 102 11.64 -16.89 -2.84
CA PHE A 102 12.45 -17.38 -1.73
C PHE A 102 13.10 -18.67 -2.22
N ASP A 103 14.44 -18.73 -2.21
CA ASP A 103 15.26 -19.82 -2.75
C ASP A 103 14.60 -21.21 -2.66
N ASN A 104 14.08 -21.66 -3.81
CA ASN A 104 13.82 -23.05 -4.23
C ASN A 104 12.91 -23.14 -5.49
N CYS A 105 12.90 -22.12 -6.37
CA CYS A 105 12.30 -22.24 -7.72
C CYS A 105 13.21 -22.97 -8.73
N ASN A 106 14.18 -23.76 -8.25
CA ASN A 106 14.91 -24.74 -9.05
C ASN A 106 14.82 -26.09 -8.34
N SER A 107 13.90 -26.93 -8.78
CA SER A 107 13.95 -28.36 -8.55
C SER A 107 13.57 -28.99 -9.88
N ASP A 108 14.61 -29.31 -10.64
CA ASP A 108 14.74 -30.20 -11.80
C ASP A 108 13.57 -30.35 -12.79
#